data_AF-A0A1I6C5N9-F1
#
_entry.id   AF-A0A1I6C5N9-F1
#
_cell.length_a   1.000
_cell.length_b   1.000
_cell.length_c   1.000
_cell.angle_alpha   90.00
_cell.angle_beta   90.00
_cell.angle_gamma   90.00
#
_symmetry.space_group_name_H-M   'P 1'
#
loop_
_entity.id
_entity.type
_entity.pdbx_description
1 polymer ?
#
loop_
_entity_poly.entity_id
_entity_poly.type
_entity_poly.pdbx_seq_one_letter_code
_entity_poly.pdbx_strand_id
1 'polypeptide(L)' 'MSKYISIFFLTLMACVFLFFILSSVFSGGGNPAEEAVHTFGTLIVLLLSFLISRVYVLIDAVKKK' A
#
# COMPACT_ATOMS: atom_id res chain seq x y z
N MET A 1 16.75 3.98 12.33
CA MET A 1 15.80 2.85 12.43
C MET A 1 14.38 3.27 12.83
N SER A 2 14.13 3.98 13.95
CA SER A 2 12.77 4.38 14.38
C SER A 2 11.98 5.22 13.35
N LYS A 3 12.65 6.16 12.65
CA LYS A 3 12.02 6.99 11.60
C LYS A 3 11.52 6.20 10.37
N TYR A 4 12.28 5.21 9.88
CA TYR A 4 11.87 4.38 8.73
C TYR A 4 10.63 3.53 9.04
N ILE A 5 10.49 3.14 10.31
CA ILE A 5 9.31 2.44 10.83
C ILE A 5 8.09 3.36 10.84
N SER A 6 8.25 4.60 11.31
CA SER A 6 7.12 5.52 11.43
C SER A 6 6.59 5.96 10.06
N ILE A 7 7.48 6.14 9.10
CA ILE A 7 7.14 6.61 7.76
C ILE A 7 6.44 5.52 6.96
N PHE A 8 6.89 4.28 7.10
CA PHE A 8 6.19 3.12 6.57
C PHE A 8 4.75 3.04 7.12
N PHE A 9 4.58 3.28 8.42
CA PHE A 9 3.26 3.27 9.05
C PHE A 9 2.33 4.39 8.57
N LEU A 10 2.88 5.57 8.29
CA LEU A 10 2.11 6.67 7.72
C LEU A 10 1.64 6.36 6.28
N THR A 11 2.53 5.78 5.47
CA THR A 11 2.24 5.39 4.08
C THR A 11 1.17 4.31 4.01
N LEU A 12 1.20 3.38 4.95
CA LEU A 12 0.15 2.38 5.12
C LEU A 12 -1.19 3.04 5.48
N MET A 13 -1.18 3.95 6.45
CA MET A 13 -2.40 4.64 6.90
C MET A 13 -3.06 5.43 5.77
N ALA A 14 -2.25 6.05 4.92
CA ALA A 14 -2.71 6.79 3.76
C ALA A 14 -3.28 5.88 2.65
N CYS A 15 -2.65 4.73 2.36
CA CYS A 15 -3.19 3.76 1.40
C CYS A 15 -4.55 3.21 1.85
N VAL A 16 -4.71 3.07 3.17
CA VAL A 16 -5.94 2.60 3.81
C VAL A 16 -7.06 3.62 3.68
N PHE A 17 -6.78 4.91 3.90
CA PHE A 17 -7.76 5.96 3.67
C PHE A 17 -8.15 6.08 2.20
N LEU A 18 -7.17 5.99 1.32
CA LEU A 18 -7.35 6.08 -0.12
C LEU A 18 -8.22 4.96 -0.67
N PHE A 19 -8.00 3.74 -0.20
CA PHE A 19 -8.83 2.61 -0.60
C PHE A 19 -10.28 2.76 -0.14
N PHE A 20 -10.49 3.31 1.05
CA PHE A 20 -11.84 3.51 1.59
C PHE A 20 -12.65 4.53 0.79
N ILE A 21 -11.99 5.59 0.34
CA ILE A 21 -12.62 6.58 -0.55
C ILE A 21 -12.88 5.96 -1.93
N LEU A 22 -11.89 5.28 -2.50
CA LEU A 22 -12.00 4.64 -3.82
C LEU A 22 -13.15 3.63 -3.84
N SER A 23 -13.19 2.77 -2.84
CA SER A 23 -14.19 1.71 -2.74
C SER A 23 -15.60 2.27 -2.55
N SER A 24 -15.74 3.42 -1.89
CA SER A 24 -17.05 4.05 -1.70
C SER A 24 -17.57 4.75 -2.96
N VAL A 25 -16.68 5.15 -3.88
CA VAL A 25 -17.00 5.90 -5.09
C VAL A 25 -17.39 4.99 -6.26
N PHE A 26 -16.73 3.85 -6.38
CA PHE A 26 -17.07 2.81 -7.36
C PHE A 26 -18.38 2.07 -7.03
N SER A 27 -19.06 2.46 -5.95
CA SER A 27 -20.40 2.02 -5.59
C SER A 27 -21.44 2.89 -6.31
N GLY A 28 -21.52 2.82 -7.65
CA GLY A 28 -22.28 3.81 -8.44
C GLY A 28 -23.27 3.33 -9.51
N GLY A 29 -23.11 2.13 -10.07
CA GLY A 29 -24.08 1.59 -11.05
C GLY A 29 -23.55 1.27 -12.46
N GLY A 30 -22.24 1.08 -12.63
CA GLY A 30 -21.62 0.45 -13.81
C GLY A 30 -21.47 -1.07 -13.66
N ASN A 31 -20.39 -1.67 -14.20
CA ASN A 31 -19.99 -3.05 -13.89
C ASN A 31 -19.05 -3.05 -12.66
N PRO A 32 -19.58 -3.30 -11.46
CA PRO A 32 -18.83 -3.17 -10.22
C PRO A 32 -17.64 -4.14 -10.13
N ALA A 33 -17.62 -5.19 -10.96
CA ALA A 33 -16.52 -6.16 -10.97
C ALA A 33 -15.21 -5.55 -11.49
N GLU A 34 -15.28 -4.68 -12.49
CA GLU A 34 -14.10 -4.05 -13.08
C GLU A 34 -13.54 -2.97 -12.16
N GLU A 35 -14.41 -2.16 -11.56
CA GLU A 35 -14.01 -1.12 -10.60
C GLU A 35 -13.41 -1.72 -9.33
N ALA A 36 -13.89 -2.89 -8.92
CA ALA A 36 -13.30 -3.66 -7.85
C ALA A 36 -11.88 -4.10 -8.21
N VAL A 37 -11.71 -4.80 -9.34
CA VAL A 37 -10.39 -5.30 -9.75
C VAL A 37 -9.36 -4.17 -9.84
N HIS A 38 -9.78 -3.00 -10.30
CA HIS A 38 -8.93 -1.82 -10.35
C HIS A 38 -8.56 -1.28 -8.97
N THR A 39 -9.51 -1.18 -8.05
CA THR A 39 -9.28 -0.72 -6.67
C THR A 39 -8.35 -1.67 -5.92
N PHE A 40 -8.49 -2.97 -6.19
CA PHE A 40 -7.69 -4.03 -5.59
C PHE A 40 -6.30 -4.14 -6.20
N GLY A 41 -6.17 -4.08 -7.51
CA GLY A 41 -4.86 -4.08 -8.18
C GLY A 41 -4.00 -2.92 -7.70
N THR A 42 -4.62 -1.77 -7.49
CA THR A 42 -3.95 -0.54 -7.02
C THR A 42 -3.41 -0.69 -5.60
N LEU A 43 -4.18 -1.28 -4.70
CA LEU A 43 -3.70 -1.61 -3.36
C LEU A 43 -2.55 -2.62 -3.39
N ILE A 44 -2.64 -3.63 -4.25
CA ILE A 44 -1.67 -4.71 -4.32
C ILE A 44 -0.29 -4.18 -4.72
N VAL A 45 -0.24 -3.29 -5.69
CA VAL A 45 1.01 -2.66 -6.13
C VAL A 45 1.58 -1.74 -5.04
N LEU A 46 0.74 -0.98 -4.34
CA LEU A 46 1.14 -0.14 -3.20
C LEU A 46 1.73 -0.98 -2.06
N LEU A 47 1.14 -2.14 -1.81
CA LEU A 47 1.61 -3.10 -0.82
C LEU A 47 2.91 -3.78 -1.24
N LEU A 48 3.10 -4.08 -2.52
CA LEU A 48 4.32 -4.70 -3.01
C LEU A 48 5.52 -3.76 -2.93
N SER A 49 5.33 -2.51 -3.33
CA SER A 49 6.38 -1.48 -3.34
C SER A 49 6.91 -1.20 -1.94
N PHE A 50 5.99 -1.23 -0.98
CA PHE A 50 6.26 -1.14 0.43
C PHE A 50 7.04 -2.35 0.97
N LEU A 51 6.72 -3.54 0.46
CA LEU A 51 7.41 -4.80 0.77
C LEU A 51 8.88 -4.76 0.34
N ILE A 52 9.13 -4.32 -0.89
CA ILE A 52 10.49 -4.20 -1.45
C ILE A 52 11.30 -3.17 -0.64
N SER A 53 10.69 -2.04 -0.30
CA SER A 53 11.32 -0.99 0.52
C SER A 53 11.79 -1.52 1.88
N ARG A 54 11.01 -2.40 2.52
CA ARG A 54 11.43 -3.03 3.79
C ARG A 54 12.53 -4.06 3.61
N VAL A 55 12.44 -4.87 2.56
CA VAL A 55 13.44 -5.89 2.27
C VAL A 55 14.82 -5.24 2.07
N TYR A 56 14.87 -4.10 1.37
CA TYR A 56 16.13 -3.38 1.15
C TYR A 56 16.73 -2.80 2.45
N VAL A 57 15.89 -2.21 3.31
CA VAL A 57 16.31 -1.75 4.64
C VAL A 57 16.79 -2.90 5.52
N LEU A 58 16.21 -4.09 5.34
CA LEU A 58 16.54 -5.30 6.09
C LEU A 58 17.88 -5.90 5.63
N ILE A 59 18.14 -5.88 4.32
CA ILE A 59 19.42 -6.30 3.74
C ILE A 59 20.55 -5.36 4.18
N ASP A 60 20.33 -4.04 4.11
CA ASP A 60 21.30 -3.04 4.58
C ASP A 60 21.66 -3.23 6.06
N ALA A 61 20.66 -3.55 6.89
CA ALA A 61 20.85 -3.81 8.31
C ALA A 61 21.66 -5.09 8.60
N VAL A 62 21.46 -6.16 7.81
CA VAL A 62 22.19 -7.44 7.94
C VAL A 62 23.64 -7.28 7.49
N LYS A 63 23.89 -6.49 6.45
CA LYS A 63 25.22 -6.26 5.89
C LYS A 63 26.09 -5.33 6.74
N LYS A 64 25.48 -4.55 7.63
CA LYS A 64 26.15 -3.62 8.56
C LYS A 64 26.55 -4.28 9.89
N LYS A 65 26.22 -5.57 10.07
CA LYS A 65 26.63 -6.44 11.17
C LYS A 65 27.73 -7.38 10.69
#